data_AF-A0A3B9UVS0-F1
#
_entry.id   AF-A0A3B9UVS0-F1
#
_cell.length_a   1.000
_cell.length_b   1.000
_cell.length_c   1.000
_cell.angle_alpha   90.00
_cell.angle_beta   90.00
_cell.angle_gamma   90.00
#
_symmetry.space_group_name_H-M   'P 1'
#
loop_
_entity.id
_entity.type
_entity.pdbx_description
1 polymer ?
#
loop_
_entity_poly.entity_id
_entity_poly.type
_entity_poly.pdbx_seq_one_letter_code
_entity_poly.pdbx_strand_id
1 'polypeptide(L)'
;MKGKNLVIAMLIIILIPVIGYAINLNVKYSKQLSEAKEENVKLTTQVSSLDSKNATLNKEVSSLKEQLNKDNGSKPNKTPETSKGTDNPSTGDNTNNLYAIYTANIDSYEKELLCYLPINSGTLTEKLDILAKNLSKIEFNSLPIEVTKIEDKDGKKIAVINLKESEINAGINEAIDFKGPSWSKNYFQGSAGGTITSTALIESFLQRSYPGQWIDGVRFLYENKEINFQHVSKLSEINYK
;
A
#
# COMPACT_ATOMS: atom_id res chain seq x y z
N MET A 1 -27.04 -63.04 -37.87
CA MET A 1 -27.51 -62.30 -36.67
C MET A 1 -26.46 -62.12 -35.56
N LYS A 2 -25.46 -63.01 -35.38
CA LYS A 2 -24.50 -62.92 -34.25
C LYS A 2 -23.49 -61.76 -34.29
N GLY A 3 -23.05 -61.31 -35.47
CA GLY A 3 -22.04 -60.24 -35.60
C GLY A 3 -22.53 -58.82 -35.26
N LYS A 4 -23.79 -58.48 -35.58
CA LYS A 4 -24.36 -57.16 -35.26
C LYS A 4 -24.49 -56.93 -33.75
N ASN A 5 -24.86 -57.96 -32.99
CA ASN A 5 -25.01 -57.87 -31.54
C ASN A 5 -23.66 -57.69 -30.82
N LEU A 6 -22.57 -58.25 -31.36
CA LEU A 6 -21.22 -58.10 -30.81
C LEU A 6 -20.67 -56.67 -30.99
N VAL A 7 -20.89 -56.08 -32.18
CA VAL A 7 -20.47 -54.69 -32.45
C VAL A 7 -21.26 -53.69 -31.59
N ILE A 8 -22.56 -53.92 -31.40
CA ILE A 8 -23.40 -53.11 -30.51
C ILE A 8 -22.91 -53.22 -29.06
N ALA A 9 -22.56 -54.43 -28.59
CA ALA A 9 -22.04 -54.63 -27.24
C ALA A 9 -20.69 -53.93 -27.02
N MET A 10 -19.78 -53.96 -27.99
CA MET A 10 -18.50 -53.22 -27.91
C MET A 10 -18.68 -51.70 -27.90
N LEU A 11 -19.63 -51.16 -28.68
CA LEU A 11 -19.93 -49.73 -28.66
C LEU A 11 -20.51 -49.27 -27.31
N ILE A 12 -21.36 -50.09 -26.69
CA ILE A 12 -21.94 -49.78 -25.36
C ILE A 12 -20.84 -49.74 -24.29
N ILE A 13 -19.88 -50.67 -24.33
CA ILE A 13 -18.76 -50.72 -23.37
C ILE A 13 -17.89 -49.45 -23.43
N ILE A 14 -17.74 -48.84 -24.61
CA ILE A 14 -16.95 -47.61 -24.80
C ILE A 14 -17.75 -46.36 -24.43
N LEU A 15 -19.07 -46.34 -24.68
CA LEU A 15 -19.92 -45.17 -24.42
C LEU A 15 -20.15 -44.90 -22.92
N ILE A 16 -20.30 -45.93 -22.10
CA ILE A 16 -20.57 -45.79 -20.65
C ILE A 16 -19.48 -44.97 -19.91
N PRO A 17 -18.18 -45.25 -20.05
CA PRO A 17 -17.14 -44.47 -19.37
C PRO A 17 -17.01 -43.04 -19.91
N VAL A 18 -17.28 -42.81 -21.21
CA VAL A 18 -17.28 -41.47 -21.81
C VAL A 18 -18.41 -40.62 -21.24
N ILE A 19 -19.61 -41.18 -21.12
CA ILE A 19 -20.76 -40.52 -20.49
C ILE A 19 -20.48 -40.24 -19.01
N GLY A 20 -19.92 -41.22 -18.28
CA GLY A 20 -19.55 -41.05 -16.88
C GLY A 20 -18.54 -39.92 -16.66
N TYR A 21 -17.53 -39.82 -17.53
CA TYR A 21 -16.54 -38.75 -17.49
C TYR A 21 -17.15 -37.38 -17.79
N ALA A 22 -18.02 -37.29 -18.81
CA ALA A 22 -18.71 -36.05 -19.15
C ALA A 22 -19.62 -35.56 -18.00
N ILE A 23 -20.33 -36.47 -17.33
CA ILE A 23 -21.15 -36.15 -16.15
C ILE A 23 -20.26 -35.63 -15.00
N ASN A 24 -19.13 -36.29 -14.73
CA ASN A 24 -18.21 -35.88 -13.67
C ASN A 24 -17.64 -34.46 -13.92
N LEU A 25 -17.22 -34.17 -15.16
CA LEU A 25 -16.78 -32.84 -15.55
C LEU A 25 -17.88 -31.80 -15.34
N ASN A 26 -19.11 -32.09 -15.79
CA ASN A 26 -20.23 -31.17 -15.64
C ASN A 26 -20.54 -30.88 -14.17
N VAL A 27 -20.48 -31.88 -13.29
CA VAL A 27 -20.62 -31.71 -11.84
C VAL A 27 -19.50 -30.86 -11.24
N LYS A 28 -18.25 -31.05 -11.69
CA LYS A 28 -17.10 -30.25 -11.23
C LYS A 28 -17.25 -28.77 -11.63
N TYR A 29 -17.60 -28.50 -12.89
CA TYR A 29 -17.76 -27.14 -13.38
C TYR A 29 -18.97 -26.43 -12.77
N SER A 30 -20.09 -27.14 -12.56
CA SER A 30 -21.27 -26.55 -11.92
C SER A 30 -21.00 -26.19 -10.45
N LYS A 31 -20.21 -27.00 -9.73
CA LYS A 31 -19.76 -26.69 -8.37
C LYS A 31 -18.89 -25.43 -8.34
N GLN A 32 -17.87 -25.35 -9.19
CA GLN A 32 -17.00 -24.16 -9.28
C GLN A 32 -17.79 -22.90 -9.62
N LEU A 33 -18.77 -23.00 -10.53
CA LEU A 33 -19.63 -21.88 -10.89
C LEU A 33 -20.51 -21.43 -9.73
N SER A 34 -20.98 -22.36 -8.89
CA SER A 34 -21.75 -22.04 -7.68
C SER A 34 -20.91 -21.30 -6.65
N GLU A 35 -19.70 -21.79 -6.38
CA GLU A 35 -18.75 -21.18 -5.42
C GLU A 35 -18.37 -19.76 -5.85
N ALA A 36 -18.06 -19.56 -7.15
CA ALA A 36 -17.75 -18.24 -7.70
C ALA A 36 -18.95 -17.26 -7.64
N LYS A 37 -20.18 -17.75 -7.76
CA LYS A 37 -21.38 -16.92 -7.60
C LYS A 37 -21.58 -16.50 -6.15
N GLU A 38 -21.37 -17.40 -5.20
CA GLU A 38 -21.48 -17.11 -3.78
C GLU A 38 -20.43 -16.06 -3.34
N GLU A 39 -19.19 -16.21 -3.79
CA GLU A 39 -18.12 -15.24 -3.53
C GLU A 39 -18.46 -13.84 -4.10
N ASN A 40 -19.00 -13.76 -5.32
CA ASN A 40 -19.43 -12.49 -5.90
C ASN A 40 -20.56 -11.82 -5.12
N VAL A 41 -21.53 -12.59 -4.60
CA VAL A 41 -22.60 -12.05 -3.75
C VAL A 41 -22.01 -11.50 -2.45
N LYS A 42 -21.07 -12.23 -1.83
CA LYS A 42 -20.37 -11.79 -0.62
C LYS A 42 -19.58 -10.50 -0.87
N LEU A 43 -18.82 -10.43 -1.95
CA LEU A 43 -18.05 -9.24 -2.35
C LEU A 43 -18.97 -8.04 -2.62
N THR A 44 -20.07 -8.23 -3.36
CA THR A 44 -21.06 -7.17 -3.64
C THR A 44 -21.67 -6.62 -2.35
N THR A 45 -21.96 -7.49 -1.38
CA THR A 45 -22.48 -7.10 -0.07
C THR A 45 -21.46 -6.29 0.73
N GLN A 46 -20.19 -6.68 0.71
CA GLN A 46 -19.11 -5.93 1.37
C GLN A 46 -18.90 -4.55 0.74
N VAL A 47 -18.92 -4.45 -0.59
CA VAL A 47 -18.81 -3.16 -1.30
C VAL A 47 -19.96 -2.23 -0.90
N SER A 48 -21.20 -2.72 -0.92
CA SER A 48 -22.37 -1.93 -0.51
C SER A 48 -22.31 -1.46 0.95
N SER A 49 -21.76 -2.30 1.84
CA SER A 49 -21.52 -1.94 3.24
C SER A 49 -20.44 -0.86 3.39
N LEU A 50 -19.34 -0.96 2.63
CA LEU A 50 -18.27 0.04 2.62
C LEU A 50 -18.75 1.37 2.05
N ASP A 51 -19.56 1.38 0.99
CA ASP A 51 -20.15 2.60 0.42
C ASP A 51 -21.06 3.30 1.43
N SER A 52 -21.86 2.53 2.17
CA SER A 52 -22.72 3.07 3.24
C SER A 52 -21.89 3.67 4.38
N LYS A 53 -20.78 3.01 4.75
CA LYS A 53 -19.86 3.50 5.78
C LYS A 53 -19.15 4.78 5.32
N ASN A 54 -18.68 4.85 4.07
CA ASN A 54 -18.07 6.05 3.49
C ASN A 54 -19.06 7.22 3.42
N ALA A 55 -20.32 6.96 3.04
CA ALA A 55 -21.36 7.99 3.05
C ALA A 55 -21.63 8.54 4.46
N THR A 56 -21.54 7.68 5.48
CA THR A 56 -21.70 8.08 6.89
C THR A 56 -20.52 8.91 7.37
N LEU A 57 -19.28 8.46 7.11
CA LEU A 57 -18.06 9.19 7.46
C LEU A 57 -18.00 10.57 6.78
N ASN A 58 -18.39 10.66 5.51
CA ASN A 58 -18.41 11.94 4.78
C ASN A 58 -19.40 12.94 5.41
N LYS A 59 -20.53 12.46 5.92
CA LYS A 59 -21.50 13.30 6.65
C LYS A 59 -20.92 13.77 7.99
N GLU A 60 -20.24 12.90 8.72
CA GLU A 60 -19.59 13.24 9.99
C GLU A 60 -18.45 14.24 9.83
N VAL A 61 -17.61 14.07 8.80
CA VAL A 61 -16.56 15.04 8.45
C VAL A 61 -17.16 16.40 8.09
N SER A 62 -18.28 16.41 7.37
CA SER A 62 -18.96 17.65 6.98
C SER A 62 -19.56 18.37 8.18
N SER A 63 -20.20 17.64 9.12
CA SER A 63 -20.75 18.24 10.33
C SER A 63 -19.67 18.77 11.28
N LEU A 64 -18.56 18.03 11.45
CA LEU A 64 -17.42 18.47 12.25
C LEU A 64 -16.75 19.74 11.66
N LYS A 65 -16.63 19.81 10.33
CA LYS A 65 -16.11 21.01 9.64
C LYS A 65 -17.03 22.22 9.82
N GLU A 66 -18.34 21.99 9.83
CA GLU A 66 -19.33 23.05 10.07
C GLU A 66 -19.30 23.55 11.54
N GLN A 67 -19.08 22.65 12.50
CA GLN A 67 -18.88 23.01 13.91
C GLN A 67 -17.60 23.84 14.10
N LEU A 68 -16.49 23.42 13.47
CA LEU A 68 -15.21 24.14 13.54
C LEU A 68 -15.28 25.57 12.97
N ASN A 69 -16.11 25.78 11.94
CA ASN A 69 -16.32 27.10 11.34
C ASN A 69 -17.21 28.01 12.19
N LYS A 70 -18.08 27.45 13.05
CA LYS A 70 -18.93 28.22 13.97
C LYS A 70 -18.15 28.71 15.20
N ASP A 71 -17.13 27.98 15.63
CA ASP A 71 -16.30 28.35 16.79
C ASP A 71 -15.20 29.40 16.47
N ASN A 72 -14.85 29.61 15.19
CA ASN A 72 -13.77 30.54 14.78
C ASN A 72 -14.24 31.93 14.30
N GLY A 73 -15.50 32.30 14.53
CA GLY A 73 -16.06 33.59 14.09
C GLY A 73 -15.83 34.75 15.06
N SER A 74 -14.62 35.35 15.12
CA SER A 74 -14.40 36.76 15.53
C SER A 74 -12.97 37.29 15.29
N LYS A 75 -12.63 37.65 14.04
CA LYS A 75 -12.18 39.02 13.61
C LYS A 75 -11.59 39.03 12.18
N PRO A 76 -11.76 40.13 11.42
CA PRO A 76 -11.58 40.13 9.97
C PRO A 76 -10.20 40.62 9.46
N ASN A 77 -9.82 40.07 8.31
CA ASN A 77 -8.99 40.55 7.18
C ASN A 77 -7.97 41.69 7.36
N LYS A 78 -6.74 41.46 6.85
CA LYS A 78 -6.19 42.15 5.66
C LYS A 78 -4.79 41.63 5.27
N THR A 79 -4.63 41.26 4.00
CA THR A 79 -3.36 41.28 3.27
C THR A 79 -2.91 42.75 3.10
N PRO A 80 -1.59 43.05 3.14
CA PRO A 80 -0.89 43.34 1.87
C PRO A 80 0.59 42.87 1.84
N GLU A 81 1.14 42.98 0.63
CA GLU A 81 2.44 42.53 0.12
C GLU A 81 3.71 43.05 0.83
N THR A 82 4.76 42.22 0.72
CA THR A 82 6.22 42.47 0.59
C THR A 82 6.87 43.67 1.31
N SER A 83 7.76 43.38 2.29
CA SER A 83 9.07 44.05 2.43
C SER A 83 10.02 43.28 3.38
N LYS A 84 11.32 43.36 3.07
CA LYS A 84 12.46 42.79 3.81
C LYS A 84 12.64 43.46 5.18
N GLY A 85 13.12 42.70 6.18
CA GLY A 85 13.73 43.26 7.38
C GLY A 85 13.60 42.36 8.62
N THR A 86 14.75 41.99 9.16
CA THR A 86 15.04 41.20 10.37
C THR A 86 14.22 41.63 11.59
N ASP A 87 13.70 40.66 12.36
CA ASP A 87 13.97 40.50 13.79
C ASP A 87 13.23 39.29 14.37
N ASN A 88 13.94 38.55 15.20
CA ASN A 88 13.52 37.35 15.90
C ASN A 88 12.70 37.73 17.16
N PRO A 89 11.59 37.04 17.42
CA PRO A 89 11.22 36.72 18.80
C PRO A 89 11.05 35.22 18.96
N SER A 90 12.00 34.62 19.67
CA SER A 90 11.84 33.33 20.34
C SER A 90 10.63 33.39 21.26
N THR A 91 9.60 32.58 21.03
CA THR A 91 8.81 31.85 22.05
C THR A 91 7.85 30.85 21.36
N GLY A 92 7.89 29.57 21.75
CA GLY A 92 6.73 28.68 21.65
C GLY A 92 6.74 27.68 20.50
N ASP A 93 7.26 26.48 20.79
CA ASP A 93 7.17 25.24 20.03
C ASP A 93 5.74 24.95 19.51
N ASN A 94 5.46 25.31 18.26
CA ASN A 94 4.21 25.05 17.55
C ASN A 94 4.43 24.94 16.02
N THR A 95 5.59 24.44 15.59
CA THR A 95 6.01 24.55 14.19
C THR A 95 6.07 23.22 13.46
N ASN A 96 5.00 22.98 12.68
CA ASN A 96 4.82 22.03 11.58
C ASN A 96 4.93 20.53 11.91
N ASN A 97 3.85 19.97 12.45
CA ASN A 97 3.53 18.54 12.45
C ASN A 97 3.19 17.99 11.04
N LEU A 98 3.81 18.52 9.99
CA LEU A 98 3.55 18.18 8.59
C LEU A 98 4.73 17.36 8.05
N TYR A 99 4.44 16.13 7.63
CA TYR A 99 5.43 15.18 7.13
C TYR A 99 5.19 14.96 5.64
N ALA A 100 6.23 15.08 4.82
CA ALA A 100 6.11 15.01 3.38
C ALA A 100 6.01 13.57 2.89
N ILE A 101 5.08 13.30 1.97
CA ILE A 101 5.04 12.06 1.19
C ILE A 101 5.60 12.41 -0.19
N TYR A 102 6.60 11.66 -0.62
CA TYR A 102 7.30 11.89 -1.88
C TYR A 102 7.06 10.76 -2.88
N THR A 103 7.18 11.13 -4.16
CA THR A 103 7.36 10.22 -5.29
C THR A 103 8.62 10.63 -6.06
N ALA A 104 8.80 10.11 -7.29
CA ALA A 104 9.79 10.65 -8.21
C ALA A 104 9.17 10.91 -9.59
N ASN A 105 9.67 11.95 -10.25
CA ASN A 105 9.31 12.27 -11.61
C ASN A 105 9.67 11.11 -12.55
N ILE A 106 8.77 10.74 -13.47
CA ILE A 106 8.98 9.59 -14.35
C ILE A 106 10.08 9.82 -15.40
N ASP A 107 10.35 11.07 -15.77
CA ASP A 107 11.33 11.44 -16.80
C ASP A 107 12.69 11.79 -16.19
N SER A 108 12.71 12.61 -15.12
CA SER A 108 13.96 13.08 -14.50
C SER A 108 14.44 12.22 -13.34
N TYR A 109 13.56 11.39 -12.77
CA TYR A 109 13.79 10.64 -11.51
C TYR A 109 14.10 11.50 -10.29
N GLU A 110 13.93 12.82 -10.39
CA GLU A 110 14.03 13.72 -9.24
C GLU A 110 12.86 13.49 -8.29
N LYS A 111 13.10 13.62 -6.98
CA LYS A 111 12.03 13.48 -6.00
C LYS A 111 10.99 14.58 -6.17
N GLU A 112 9.73 14.23 -6.06
CA GLU A 112 8.60 15.15 -6.14
C GLU A 112 7.75 15.04 -4.88
N LEU A 113 7.32 16.19 -4.34
CA LEU A 113 6.40 16.23 -3.21
C LEU A 113 4.98 15.91 -3.71
N LEU A 114 4.37 14.87 -3.15
CA LEU A 114 2.96 14.56 -3.41
C LEU A 114 2.03 15.36 -2.49
N CYS A 115 2.27 15.26 -1.18
CA CYS A 115 1.44 15.92 -0.19
C CYS A 115 2.15 16.01 1.17
N TYR A 116 1.56 16.79 2.07
CA TYR A 116 1.92 16.79 3.48
C TYR A 116 0.87 16.04 4.30
N LEU A 117 1.35 15.22 5.22
CA LEU A 117 0.56 14.46 6.17
C LEU A 117 0.65 15.11 7.56
N PRO A 118 -0.45 15.62 8.13
CA PRO A 118 -0.46 16.12 9.50
C PRO A 118 -0.42 14.97 10.52
N ILE A 119 0.56 14.98 11.42
CA ILE A 119 0.65 14.02 12.54
C ILE A 119 0.87 14.79 13.85
N ASN A 120 -0.21 15.03 14.59
CA ASN A 120 -0.23 16.00 15.69
C ASN A 120 0.37 15.50 17.01
N SER A 121 0.50 14.19 17.18
CA SER A 121 1.00 13.57 18.43
C SER A 121 1.48 12.14 18.18
N GLY A 122 2.13 11.56 19.19
CA GLY A 122 2.65 10.20 19.16
C GLY A 122 4.16 10.14 19.31
N THR A 123 4.64 8.98 19.72
CA THR A 123 6.05 8.58 19.71
C THR A 123 6.59 8.55 18.28
N LEU A 124 7.91 8.55 18.13
CA LEU A 124 8.56 8.46 16.82
C LEU A 124 8.09 7.21 16.03
N THR A 125 7.95 6.06 16.70
CA THR A 125 7.44 4.83 16.09
C THR A 125 6.01 4.99 15.60
N GLU A 126 5.10 5.53 16.42
CA GLU A 126 3.71 5.75 16.02
C GLU A 126 3.60 6.72 14.84
N LYS A 127 4.43 7.77 14.81
CA LYS A 127 4.49 8.71 13.68
C LYS A 127 4.99 8.02 12.40
N LEU A 128 6.01 7.18 12.50
CA LEU A 128 6.51 6.37 11.38
C LEU A 128 5.46 5.36 10.90
N ASP A 129 4.69 4.75 11.80
CA ASP A 129 3.60 3.84 11.43
C ASP A 129 2.47 4.56 10.69
N ILE A 130 2.09 5.76 11.15
CA ILE A 130 1.11 6.60 10.47
C ILE A 130 1.61 6.98 9.08
N LEU A 131 2.89 7.37 8.96
CA LEU A 131 3.52 7.68 7.68
C LEU A 131 3.54 6.46 6.75
N ALA A 132 3.95 5.29 7.25
CA ALA A 132 4.02 4.03 6.50
C ALA A 132 2.66 3.66 5.89
N LYS A 133 1.59 3.71 6.71
CA LYS A 133 0.22 3.40 6.29
C LYS A 133 -0.28 4.36 5.21
N ASN A 134 -0.01 5.66 5.36
CA ASN A 134 -0.46 6.66 4.39
C ASN A 134 0.34 6.60 3.08
N LEU A 135 1.67 6.46 3.17
CA LEU A 135 2.52 6.25 1.99
C LEU A 135 2.08 5.01 1.21
N SER A 136 1.88 3.89 1.91
CA SER A 136 1.37 2.64 1.33
C SER A 136 0.06 2.86 0.57
N LYS A 137 -0.90 3.56 1.19
CA LYS A 137 -2.20 3.84 0.59
C LYS A 137 -2.11 4.74 -0.65
N ILE A 138 -1.25 5.75 -0.61
CA ILE A 138 -1.15 6.79 -1.65
C ILE A 138 -0.37 6.26 -2.85
N GLU A 139 0.81 5.66 -2.63
CA GLU A 139 1.74 5.30 -3.72
C GLU A 139 1.74 3.81 -4.07
N PHE A 140 1.42 2.93 -3.11
CA PHE A 140 1.73 1.51 -3.23
C PHE A 140 0.50 0.61 -3.20
N ASN A 141 -0.67 1.12 -3.59
CA ASN A 141 -1.93 0.37 -3.63
C ASN A 141 -2.23 -0.38 -2.32
N SER A 142 -1.91 0.23 -1.18
CA SER A 142 -2.08 -0.33 0.17
C SER A 142 -1.27 -1.60 0.46
N LEU A 143 -0.16 -1.84 -0.25
CA LEU A 143 0.78 -2.91 0.09
C LEU A 143 1.38 -2.71 1.48
N PRO A 144 1.42 -3.72 2.37
CA PRO A 144 1.88 -3.54 3.73
C PRO A 144 3.32 -3.00 3.84
N ILE A 145 3.47 -1.97 4.69
CA ILE A 145 4.74 -1.38 5.11
C ILE A 145 4.73 -1.35 6.64
N GLU A 146 5.63 -2.10 7.27
CA GLU A 146 5.67 -2.26 8.73
C GLU A 146 6.94 -1.63 9.31
N VAL A 147 6.81 -0.74 10.30
CA VAL A 147 7.95 -0.27 11.09
C VAL A 147 8.27 -1.34 12.13
N THR A 148 9.31 -2.12 11.92
CA THR A 148 9.62 -3.28 12.80
C THR A 148 10.32 -2.85 14.08
N LYS A 149 11.25 -1.90 13.98
CA LYS A 149 12.00 -1.34 15.12
C LYS A 149 12.73 -0.06 14.73
N ILE A 150 13.20 0.66 15.75
CA ILE A 150 14.19 1.72 15.62
C ILE A 150 15.44 1.25 16.36
N GLU A 151 16.54 1.11 15.64
CA GLU A 151 17.85 0.73 16.19
C GLU A 151 18.67 1.99 16.48
N ASP A 152 19.52 1.93 17.51
CA ASP A 152 20.57 2.92 17.71
C ASP A 152 21.89 2.29 17.25
N LYS A 153 22.56 2.92 16.29
CA LYS A 153 23.87 2.52 15.80
C LYS A 153 24.76 3.75 15.72
N ASP A 154 25.82 3.76 16.52
CA ASP A 154 26.78 4.87 16.60
C ASP A 154 26.10 6.22 16.95
N GLY A 155 25.07 6.18 17.82
CA GLY A 155 24.30 7.36 18.22
C GLY A 155 23.28 7.85 17.18
N LYS A 156 23.09 7.09 16.09
CA LYS A 156 22.12 7.39 15.02
C LYS A 156 20.91 6.47 15.14
N LYS A 157 19.71 7.05 15.07
CA LYS A 157 18.44 6.31 15.06
C LYS A 157 18.12 5.82 13.65
N ILE A 158 18.06 4.50 13.47
CA ILE A 158 17.79 3.86 12.19
C ILE A 158 16.44 3.13 12.26
N ALA A 159 15.45 3.56 11.48
CA ALA A 159 14.20 2.81 11.34
C ALA A 159 14.40 1.59 10.44
N VAL A 160 13.89 0.45 10.87
CA VAL A 160 13.90 -0.80 10.09
C VAL A 160 12.48 -1.05 9.58
N ILE A 161 12.30 -0.93 8.28
CA ILE A 161 11.00 -0.99 7.61
C ILE A 161 10.89 -2.30 6.84
N ASN A 162 9.84 -3.06 7.08
CA ASN A 162 9.57 -4.31 6.37
C ASN A 162 8.46 -4.11 5.33
N LEU A 163 8.78 -4.39 4.08
CA LEU A 163 7.87 -4.39 2.95
C LEU A 163 7.33 -5.81 2.78
N LYS A 164 6.02 -5.99 2.96
CA LYS A 164 5.39 -7.31 2.81
C LYS A 164 4.44 -7.30 1.63
N GLU A 165 4.35 -8.45 0.99
CA GLU A 165 3.30 -8.70 0.02
C GLU A 165 1.93 -8.68 0.71
N SER A 166 0.89 -8.44 -0.07
CA SER A 166 -0.49 -8.47 0.41
C SER A 166 -0.86 -9.85 0.97
N GLU A 167 -1.77 -9.89 1.94
CA GLU A 167 -2.24 -11.14 2.57
C GLU A 167 -2.79 -12.19 1.57
N ILE A 168 -3.38 -11.75 0.45
CA ILE A 168 -3.86 -12.66 -0.60
C ILE A 168 -2.73 -13.50 -1.24
N ASN A 169 -1.48 -13.03 -1.11
CA ASN A 169 -0.28 -13.70 -1.60
C ASN A 169 0.44 -14.50 -0.50
N ALA A 170 -0.09 -14.53 0.73
CA ALA A 170 0.51 -15.29 1.82
C ALA A 170 0.61 -16.78 1.47
N GLY A 171 1.80 -17.35 1.64
CA GLY A 171 2.07 -18.76 1.35
C GLY A 171 2.30 -19.09 -0.14
N ILE A 172 2.23 -18.10 -1.04
CA ILE A 172 2.67 -18.26 -2.42
C ILE A 172 4.18 -18.07 -2.47
N ASN A 173 4.91 -19.03 -3.03
CA ASN A 173 6.39 -18.98 -3.06
C ASN A 173 6.93 -18.32 -4.32
N GLU A 174 6.19 -18.43 -5.43
CA GLU A 174 6.63 -17.93 -6.73
C GLU A 174 5.95 -16.60 -7.04
N ALA A 175 6.76 -15.56 -7.25
CA ALA A 175 6.25 -14.23 -7.55
C ALA A 175 5.29 -14.25 -8.74
N ILE A 176 5.53 -15.10 -9.76
CA ILE A 176 4.68 -15.25 -10.96
C ILE A 176 3.22 -15.60 -10.65
N ASP A 177 2.94 -16.20 -9.50
CA ASP A 177 1.59 -16.60 -9.09
C ASP A 177 0.90 -15.58 -8.17
N PHE A 178 1.61 -14.52 -7.76
CA PHE A 178 1.01 -13.43 -6.97
C PHE A 178 -0.14 -12.76 -7.72
N LYS A 179 -1.19 -12.45 -6.94
CA LYS A 179 -2.42 -11.79 -7.35
C LYS A 179 -2.42 -10.35 -6.86
N GLY A 180 -3.00 -9.46 -7.67
CA GLY A 180 -3.10 -8.05 -7.33
C GLY A 180 -1.76 -7.33 -7.28
N PRO A 181 -1.69 -6.16 -6.62
CA PRO A 181 -0.45 -5.43 -6.41
C PRO A 181 0.58 -6.28 -5.67
N SER A 182 1.83 -6.17 -6.08
CA SER A 182 2.96 -6.83 -5.43
C SER A 182 4.22 -5.98 -5.51
N TRP A 183 4.99 -5.96 -4.43
CA TRP A 183 6.29 -5.29 -4.39
C TRP A 183 7.20 -5.84 -5.47
N SER A 184 7.41 -7.16 -5.46
CA SER A 184 8.35 -7.83 -6.35
C SER A 184 7.96 -7.74 -7.82
N LYS A 185 6.67 -7.83 -8.16
CA LYS A 185 6.18 -7.81 -9.55
C LYS A 185 5.93 -6.41 -10.12
N ASN A 186 5.46 -5.48 -9.31
CA ASN A 186 4.98 -4.19 -9.82
C ASN A 186 5.95 -3.05 -9.52
N TYR A 187 6.61 -3.04 -8.36
CA TYR A 187 7.38 -1.89 -7.88
C TYR A 187 8.89 -2.10 -7.93
N PHE A 188 9.37 -3.35 -7.80
CA PHE A 188 10.80 -3.69 -7.87
C PHE A 188 11.28 -4.08 -9.27
N GLN A 189 10.44 -3.88 -10.30
CA GLN A 189 10.75 -4.24 -11.68
C GLN A 189 11.17 -3.02 -12.50
N GLY A 190 12.14 -3.23 -13.39
CA GLY A 190 12.64 -2.21 -14.31
C GLY A 190 13.39 -1.08 -13.62
N SER A 191 14.37 -0.50 -14.30
CA SER A 191 15.20 0.56 -13.71
C SER A 191 14.41 1.82 -13.33
N ALA A 192 13.42 2.20 -14.14
CA ALA A 192 12.56 3.35 -13.86
C ALA A 192 11.67 3.09 -12.64
N GLY A 193 10.91 2.00 -12.64
CA GLY A 193 10.01 1.62 -11.55
C GLY A 193 10.74 1.41 -10.23
N GLY A 194 11.90 0.75 -10.27
CA GLY A 194 12.74 0.56 -9.09
C GLY A 194 13.32 1.88 -8.55
N THR A 195 13.73 2.81 -9.42
CA THR A 195 14.21 4.13 -9.00
C THR A 195 13.10 4.95 -8.34
N ILE A 196 11.92 5.03 -8.97
CA ILE A 196 10.76 5.75 -8.43
C ILE A 196 10.36 5.17 -7.07
N THR A 197 10.22 3.85 -6.98
CA THR A 197 9.88 3.14 -5.74
C THR A 197 10.90 3.41 -4.64
N SER A 198 12.19 3.31 -4.97
CA SER A 198 13.25 3.53 -3.98
C SER A 198 13.24 4.96 -3.46
N THR A 199 13.11 5.95 -4.35
CA THR A 199 13.06 7.37 -3.99
C THR A 199 11.84 7.66 -3.11
N ALA A 200 10.65 7.20 -3.51
CA ALA A 200 9.41 7.39 -2.75
C ALA A 200 9.53 6.85 -1.32
N LEU A 201 10.05 5.63 -1.15
CA LEU A 201 10.26 5.02 0.17
C LEU A 201 11.33 5.77 0.97
N ILE A 202 12.53 5.96 0.43
CA ILE A 202 13.67 6.53 1.16
C ILE A 202 13.37 7.97 1.57
N GLU A 203 12.93 8.82 0.64
CA GLU A 203 12.74 10.24 0.91
C GLU A 203 11.54 10.49 1.83
N SER A 204 10.48 9.70 1.69
CA SER A 204 9.33 9.77 2.61
C SER A 204 9.74 9.35 4.01
N PHE A 205 10.47 8.25 4.22
CA PHE A 205 10.85 7.88 5.59
C PHE A 205 11.89 8.82 6.21
N LEU A 206 12.89 9.27 5.46
CA LEU A 206 13.97 10.10 6.01
C LEU A 206 13.54 11.52 6.34
N GLN A 207 12.48 12.04 5.71
CA GLN A 207 11.98 13.40 5.95
C GLN A 207 13.14 14.42 5.95
N ARG A 208 13.97 14.41 4.89
CA ARG A 208 15.22 15.19 4.87
C ARG A 208 15.00 16.68 5.11
N SER A 209 13.88 17.21 4.61
CA SER A 209 13.50 18.62 4.77
C SER A 209 12.81 18.94 6.10
N TYR A 210 12.50 17.94 6.94
CA TYR A 210 11.89 18.17 8.24
C TYR A 210 12.93 18.71 9.23
N PRO A 211 12.69 19.89 9.85
CA PRO A 211 13.67 20.54 10.72
C PRO A 211 13.70 19.99 12.15
N GLY A 212 12.66 19.25 12.56
CA GLY A 212 12.56 18.66 13.90
C GLY A 212 13.36 17.37 14.07
N GLN A 213 13.38 16.86 15.30
CA GLN A 213 13.98 15.56 15.60
C GLN A 213 13.24 14.43 14.88
N TRP A 214 14.00 13.57 14.22
CA TRP A 214 13.49 12.44 13.44
C TRP A 214 14.48 11.28 13.47
N ILE A 215 14.31 10.29 12.59
CA ILE A 215 15.33 9.26 12.34
C ILE A 215 16.48 9.81 11.50
N ASP A 216 17.67 9.28 11.74
CA ASP A 216 18.90 9.62 11.01
C ASP A 216 19.10 8.69 9.81
N GLY A 217 18.50 7.50 9.84
CA GLY A 217 18.61 6.53 8.76
C GLY A 217 17.41 5.60 8.63
N VAL A 218 17.30 4.95 7.49
CA VAL A 218 16.28 3.95 7.20
C VAL A 218 16.91 2.73 6.51
N ARG A 219 16.49 1.54 6.93
CA ARG A 219 16.83 0.25 6.30
C ARG A 219 15.55 -0.45 5.91
N PHE A 220 15.51 -0.99 4.70
CA PHE A 220 14.36 -1.74 4.21
C PHE A 220 14.63 -3.24 4.19
N LEU A 221 13.60 -4.01 4.52
CA LEU A 221 13.52 -5.46 4.40
C LEU A 221 12.38 -5.80 3.46
N TYR A 222 12.45 -6.96 2.82
CA TYR A 222 11.35 -7.55 2.08
C TYR A 222 11.03 -8.92 2.66
N GLU A 223 9.78 -9.12 3.08
CA GLU A 223 9.36 -10.35 3.76
C GLU A 223 10.29 -10.75 4.93
N ASN A 224 10.68 -9.75 5.73
CA ASN A 224 11.61 -9.84 6.86
C ASN A 224 13.04 -10.26 6.49
N LYS A 225 13.42 -10.21 5.22
CA LYS A 225 14.76 -10.54 4.72
C LYS A 225 15.41 -9.33 4.08
N GLU A 226 16.73 -9.40 3.91
CA GLU A 226 17.46 -8.40 3.13
C GLU A 226 16.92 -8.35 1.70
N ILE A 227 16.81 -7.13 1.17
CA ILE A 227 16.34 -6.91 -0.20
C ILE A 227 17.46 -7.29 -1.16
N ASN A 228 17.18 -8.22 -2.06
CA ASN A 228 18.10 -8.63 -3.12
C ASN A 228 17.41 -8.58 -4.49
N PHE A 229 17.13 -7.36 -4.95
CA PHE A 229 16.51 -7.08 -6.24
C PHE A 229 17.34 -6.04 -6.98
N GLN A 230 17.77 -6.36 -8.21
CA GLN A 230 18.70 -5.54 -8.99
C GLN A 230 18.21 -4.10 -9.19
N HIS A 231 16.92 -3.90 -9.45
CA HIS A 231 16.37 -2.60 -9.79
C HIS A 231 16.10 -1.69 -8.58
N VAL A 232 16.14 -2.23 -7.36
CA VAL A 232 15.96 -1.47 -6.11
C VAL A 232 17.15 -1.65 -5.18
N SER A 233 18.36 -1.74 -5.74
CA SER A 233 19.59 -1.95 -4.97
C SER A 233 19.80 -0.89 -3.87
N LYS A 234 19.30 0.34 -4.05
CA LYS A 234 19.36 1.37 -3.00
C LYS A 234 18.61 0.98 -1.72
N LEU A 235 17.60 0.11 -1.82
CA LEU A 235 16.83 -0.36 -0.66
C LEU A 235 17.55 -1.45 0.14
N SER A 236 18.61 -2.08 -0.40
CA SER A 236 19.42 -3.06 0.35
C SER A 236 20.42 -2.39 1.30
N GLU A 237 20.65 -1.09 1.16
CA GLU A 237 21.56 -0.30 1.97
C GLU A 237 20.84 0.43 3.11
N ILE A 238 21.60 0.83 4.13
CA ILE A 238 21.12 1.79 5.12
C ILE A 238 21.27 3.18 4.51
N ASN A 239 20.15 3.88 4.31
CA ASN A 239 20.14 5.22 3.76
C ASN A 239 20.09 6.23 4.92
N TYR A 240 21.04 7.16 4.95
CA TYR A 240 21.11 8.20 5.99
C TYR A 240 20.61 9.55 5.48
N LYS A 241 20.10 10.39 6.40
CA LYS A 241 19.69 11.78 6.19
C LYS A 241 20.86 12.67 5.79
#